data_AF-A0A9W6CKV8-F1
#
_entry.id   AF-A0A9W6CKV8-F1
#
_cell.length_a   1.000
_cell.length_b   1.000
_cell.length_c   1.000
_cell.angle_alpha   90.00
_cell.angle_beta   90.00
_cell.angle_gamma   90.00
#
_symmetry.space_group_name_H-M   'P 1'
#
loop_
_entity.id
_entity.type
_entity.pdbx_description
1 polymer ?
#
loop_
_entity_poly.entity_id
_entity_poly.type
_entity_poly.pdbx_seq_one_letter_code
_entity_poly.pdbx_strand_id
1 'polypeptide(L)' 'MRTWQVERRQRTRHLIELGGLVVKAGIVDLTCDDRAIIYGALLWAADKLQSDERDKALALWADKGKQAFEHEATA' A
#
# COMPACT_ATOMS: atom_id res chain seq x y z
N MET A 1 8.64 -26.08 14.55
CA MET A 1 7.26 -25.55 14.37
C MET A 1 6.61 -26.29 13.21
N ARG A 2 5.29 -26.56 13.26
CA ARG A 2 4.57 -27.15 12.13
C ARG A 2 4.54 -26.12 10.97
N THR A 3 4.76 -26.57 9.74
CA THR A 3 4.85 -25.73 8.53
C THR A 3 3.71 -24.72 8.41
N TRP A 4 2.46 -25.16 8.61
CA TRP A 4 1.27 -24.30 8.53
C TRP A 4 1.30 -23.09 9.48
N GLN A 5 1.93 -23.22 10.66
CA GLN A 5 2.02 -22.13 11.63
C GLN A 5 2.98 -21.04 11.15
N VAL A 6 4.04 -21.44 10.45
CA VAL A 6 5.03 -20.52 9.87
C VAL A 6 4.37 -19.76 8.72
N GLU A 7 3.67 -20.46 7.83
CA GLU A 7 2.94 -19.87 6.70
C GLU A 7 1.87 -18.87 7.18
N ARG A 8 1.10 -19.21 8.23
CA ARG A 8 0.09 -18.30 8.79
C ARG A 8 0.71 -17.02 9.35
N ARG A 9 1.86 -17.13 10.03
CA ARG A 9 2.58 -15.96 10.57
C ARG A 9 3.13 -15.08 9.46
N GLN A 10 3.69 -15.68 8.40
CA GLN A 10 4.17 -14.95 7.22
C GLN A 10 3.02 -14.22 6.53
N ARG A 11 1.89 -14.90 6.29
CA ARG A 11 0.69 -14.27 5.70
C ARG A 11 0.17 -13.11 6.55
N THR A 12 0.06 -13.31 7.86
CA THR A 12 -0.42 -12.27 8.78
C THR A 12 0.51 -11.07 8.76
N ARG A 13 1.83 -11.30 8.83
CA ARG A 13 2.82 -10.23 8.75
C ARG A 13 2.71 -9.45 7.45
N HIS A 14 2.65 -10.15 6.33
CA HIS A 14 2.52 -9.53 5.01
C HIS A 14 1.27 -8.63 4.90
N LEU A 15 0.11 -9.12 5.37
CA LEU A 15 -1.13 -8.32 5.35
C LEU A 15 -1.05 -7.10 6.29
N ILE A 16 -0.38 -7.23 7.43
CA ILE A 16 -0.15 -6.09 8.35
C ILE A 16 0.79 -5.07 7.71
N GLU A 17 1.87 -5.50 7.06
CA GLU A 17 2.80 -4.62 6.36
C GLU A 17 2.08 -3.82 5.26
N LEU A 18 1.25 -4.49 4.45
CA LEU A 18 0.44 -3.82 3.43
C LEU A 18 -0.58 -2.85 4.03
N GLY A 19 -1.30 -3.26 5.07
CA GLY A 19 -2.24 -2.38 5.79
C GLY A 19 -1.54 -1.18 6.44
N GLY A 20 -0.32 -1.38 6.94
CA GLY A 20 0.51 -0.34 7.52
C GLY A 20 0.87 0.76 6.52
N LEU A 21 1.03 0.44 5.23
CA LEU A 21 1.26 1.45 4.18
C LEU A 21 0.04 2.36 3.98
N VAL A 22 -1.18 1.82 4.10
CA VAL A 22 -2.42 2.60 3.98
C VAL A 22 -2.52 3.60 5.14
N VAL A 23 -2.20 3.16 6.37
CA VAL A 23 -2.17 4.02 7.56
C VAL A 23 -1.07 5.07 7.44
N LYS A 24 0.15 4.66 7.09
CA LYS A 24 1.31 5.57 6.93
C LYS A 24 1.06 6.67 5.90
N ALA A 25 0.37 6.34 4.80
CA ALA A 25 -0.01 7.31 3.78
C ALA A 25 -1.10 8.31 4.24
N GLY A 26 -1.59 8.22 5.49
CA GLY A 26 -2.64 9.06 6.05
C GLY A 26 -4.03 8.79 5.49
N ILE A 27 -4.20 7.74 4.67
CA ILE A 27 -5.45 7.46 3.95
C ILE A 27 -6.58 7.19 4.93
N VAL A 28 -6.31 6.47 6.03
CA VAL A 28 -7.33 6.14 7.04
C VAL A 28 -7.89 7.41 7.68
N ASP A 29 -7.02 8.35 8.07
CA ASP A 29 -7.44 9.60 8.70
C ASP A 29 -8.18 10.50 7.71
N LEU A 30 -7.67 10.62 6.48
CA LEU A 30 -8.24 11.45 5.42
C LEU A 30 -9.62 10.96 4.93
N THR A 31 -9.90 9.67 5.08
CA THR A 31 -11.16 9.05 4.66
C THR A 31 -12.08 8.75 5.83
N CYS A 32 -11.70 9.11 7.05
CA CYS A 32 -12.42 8.78 8.29
C CYS A 32 -12.72 7.26 8.43
N ASP A 33 -11.75 6.41 8.05
CA ASP A 33 -11.87 4.94 8.02
C ASP A 33 -13.04 4.41 7.14
N ASP A 34 -13.49 5.19 6.16
CA ASP A 34 -14.50 4.72 5.20
C ASP A 34 -13.89 3.71 4.23
N ARG A 35 -14.17 2.43 4.50
CA ARG A 35 -13.65 1.30 3.72
C ARG A 35 -14.09 1.31 2.27
N ALA A 36 -15.27 1.85 1.95
CA ALA A 36 -15.74 1.92 0.57
C ALA A 36 -14.91 2.95 -0.22
N ILE A 37 -14.60 4.09 0.41
CA ILE A 37 -13.74 5.12 -0.20
C ILE A 37 -12.31 4.59 -0.37
N ILE A 38 -11.74 3.97 0.66
CA ILE A 38 -10.38 3.37 0.59
C ILE A 38 -10.33 2.33 -0.53
N TYR A 39 -11.32 1.45 -0.59
CA TYR A 39 -11.37 0.41 -1.61
C TYR A 39 -11.53 1.00 -3.02
N GLY A 40 -12.38 2.02 -3.18
CA GLY A 40 -12.54 2.73 -4.45
C GLY A 40 -11.25 3.39 -4.94
N ALA A 41 -10.46 4.00 -4.04
CA ALA A 41 -9.17 4.57 -4.38
C ALA A 41 -8.15 3.50 -4.82
N LEU A 42 -8.13 2.34 -4.17
CA LEU A 42 -7.28 1.22 -4.56
C LEU A 42 -7.70 0.62 -5.91
N LEU A 43 -9.01 0.55 -6.19
CA LEU A 43 -9.53 0.13 -7.50
C LEU A 43 -9.10 1.12 -8.59
N TRP A 44 -9.19 2.42 -8.36
CA TRP A 44 -8.72 3.43 -9.32
C TRP A 44 -7.22 3.27 -9.64
N ALA A 45 -6.40 2.97 -8.62
CA ALA A 45 -4.99 2.67 -8.83
C ALA A 45 -4.80 1.38 -9.65
N ALA A 46 -5.58 0.33 -9.38
CA ALA A 46 -5.55 -0.91 -10.13
C ALA A 46 -5.93 -0.71 -11.60
N ASP A 47 -6.97 0.07 -11.88
CA ASP A 47 -7.41 0.42 -13.24
C ASP A 47 -6.30 1.17 -13.99
N LYS A 48 -5.61 2.11 -13.33
CA LYS A 48 -4.47 2.81 -13.93
C LYS A 48 -3.33 1.84 -14.30
N LEU A 49 -3.08 0.83 -13.48
CA LEU A 49 -2.08 -0.21 -13.76
C LEU A 49 -2.51 -1.21 -14.85
N GLN A 50 -3.80 -1.33 -15.14
CA GLN A 50 -4.31 -2.13 -16.26
C GLN A 50 -4.34 -1.35 -17.59
N SER A 51 -4.09 -0.04 -17.56
CA SER A 51 -4.05 0.81 -18.75
C SER A 51 -2.69 0.82 -19.44
N ASP A 52 -2.63 1.39 -20.64
CA ASP A 52 -1.41 1.60 -21.42
C ASP A 52 -0.39 2.52 -20.72
N GLU A 53 -0.79 3.22 -19.65
CA GLU A 53 0.08 4.11 -18.87
C GLU A 53 0.75 3.42 -17.68
N ARG A 54 0.58 2.10 -17.51
CA ARG A 54 1.10 1.30 -16.39
C ARG A 54 2.54 1.64 -16.01
N ASP A 55 3.46 1.61 -16.98
CA ASP A 55 4.89 1.76 -16.69
C ASP A 55 5.24 3.17 -16.22
N LYS A 56 4.56 4.19 -16.78
CA LYS A 56 4.71 5.58 -16.32
C LYS A 56 4.15 5.76 -14.91
N ALA A 57 2.98 5.17 -14.63
CA ALA A 57 2.37 5.21 -13.31
C ALA A 57 3.27 4.54 -12.25
N LEU A 58 3.81 3.35 -12.55
CA LEU A 58 4.72 2.64 -11.65
C LEU A 58 5.99 3.44 -11.37
N ALA A 59 6.63 4.01 -12.40
CA ALA A 59 7.83 4.82 -12.23
C ALA A 59 7.57 6.03 -11.31
N LEU A 60 6.46 6.75 -11.54
CA LEU A 60 6.08 7.89 -10.73
C LEU A 60 5.79 7.51 -9.27
N TRP A 61 5.04 6.43 -9.05
CA TRP A 61 4.68 5.99 -7.70
C TRP A 61 5.89 5.45 -6.93
N ALA A 62 6.80 4.76 -7.61
CA ALA A 62 8.04 4.27 -7.00
C ALA A 62 8.94 5.43 -6.53
N ASP A 63 9.13 6.45 -7.37
CA ASP A 63 9.91 7.63 -7.02
C ASP A 63 9.30 8.40 -5.84
N LYS A 64 7.98 8.68 -5.91
CA LYS A 64 7.25 9.35 -4.82
C LYS A 64 7.31 8.56 -3.51
N GLY A 65 7.13 7.24 -3.58
CA GLY A 65 7.20 6.37 -2.40
C GLY A 65 8.60 6.39 -1.78
N LYS A 66 9.65 6.30 -2.60
CA LYS A 66 11.04 6.36 -2.15
C LYS A 66 11.34 7.68 -1.43
N GLN A 67 10.96 8.82 -2.03
CA GLN A 67 11.17 10.13 -1.42
C GLN A 67 10.44 10.28 -0.08
N ALA A 68 9.21 9.75 0.04
CA ALA A 68 8.46 9.77 1.30
C ALA A 68 9.18 8.96 2.39
N PHE A 69 9.67 7.75 2.06
CA PHE A 69 10.44 6.94 3.01
C PHE A 69 11.76 7.61 3.43
N GLU A 70 12.47 8.23 2.49
CA GLU A 70 13.71 8.95 2.80
C GLU A 70 13.45 10.15 3.74
N HIS A 71 12.40 10.93 3.47
CA HIS A 71 12.03 12.06 4.31
C HIS A 71 11.69 11.63 5.74
N GLU A 72 10.88 10.58 5.91
CA GLU A 72 10.56 10.00 7.23
C GLU A 72 11.78 9.44 7.97
N ALA A 73 12.79 8.94 7.24
CA ALA A 73 14.01 8.40 7.87
C ALA A 73 14.94 9.51 8.38
N THR A 74 14.83 10.71 7.83
CA THR A 74 15.65 11.88 8.19
C THR A 74 14.99 12.84 9.18
N ALA A 75 13.68 12.71 9.38
CA ALA A 75 12.88 13.50 10.32
C ALA A 75 12.91 12.90 11.73
#